data_AF-A0AAF0RC32-F1
#
_entry.id   AF-A0AAF0RC32-F1
#
_cell.length_a   1.000
_cell.length_b   1.000
_cell.length_c   1.000
_cell.angle_alpha   90.00
_cell.angle_beta   90.00
_cell.angle_gamma   90.00
#
_symmetry.space_group_name_H-M   'P 1'
#
loop_
_entity.id
_entity.type
_entity.pdbx_description
1 polymer ?
#
loop_
_entity_poly.entity_id
_entity_poly.type
_entity_poly.pdbx_seq_one_letter_code
_entity_poly.pdbx_strand_id
1 'polypeptide(L)'
;MADVSEAEGDREVPICPSIPSGEQTVWADASSVLQLACNDLRDGELIHAENFNLFAAMSALEIMDPKMDSGMVRTYYSVDEAIEYGAAPIPLSFDKTVDVQRVIDIMDHLLACEATWHKGCSLAQTVFSCLYLLRPDRTSSHALLHSYCRVMRATCNAVVCTVSDTRTNEVSTTATLINVYHFVSSWNIVLTS
;
A
#
# COMPACT_ATOMS: atom_id res chain seq x y z
N MET A 1 -15.34 40.87 -5.48
CA MET A 1 -16.48 40.77 -4.55
C MET A 1 -17.48 39.80 -5.17
N ALA A 2 -17.24 38.52 -4.94
CA ALA A 2 -18.15 37.41 -5.24
C ALA A 2 -18.01 36.48 -4.05
N ASP A 3 -19.05 36.49 -3.24
CA ASP A 3 -19.21 35.74 -2.00
C ASP A 3 -19.30 34.25 -2.35
N VAL A 4 -18.40 33.44 -1.80
CA VAL A 4 -18.53 31.98 -1.84
C VAL A 4 -18.87 31.56 -0.42
N SER A 5 -20.16 31.43 -0.18
CA SER A 5 -20.76 30.92 1.04
C SER A 5 -20.26 29.50 1.32
N GLU A 6 -19.48 29.34 2.38
CA GLU A 6 -19.13 28.05 2.96
C GLU A 6 -20.40 27.39 3.54
N ALA A 7 -20.90 26.39 2.83
CA ALA A 7 -21.95 25.51 3.34
C ALA A 7 -21.30 24.51 4.29
N GLU A 8 -21.25 24.88 5.57
CA GLU A 8 -20.91 24.02 6.70
C GLU A 8 -22.04 22.99 6.88
N GLY A 9 -21.97 21.91 6.10
CA GLY A 9 -22.85 20.76 6.27
C GLY A 9 -22.35 19.93 7.44
N ASP A 10 -23.15 19.82 8.49
CA ASP A 10 -23.01 18.87 9.61
C ASP A 10 -22.63 17.49 9.08
N ARG A 11 -21.33 17.16 9.15
CA ARG A 11 -20.85 15.81 8.93
C ARG A 11 -20.98 15.10 10.26
N GLU A 12 -22.08 14.37 10.45
CA GLU A 12 -22.18 13.38 11.53
C GLU A 12 -20.96 12.46 11.45
N VAL A 13 -20.05 12.62 12.41
CA VAL A 13 -18.91 11.72 12.59
C VAL A 13 -19.51 10.38 13.02
N PRO A 14 -19.28 9.28 12.27
CA PRO A 14 -19.79 7.98 12.66
C PRO A 14 -19.28 7.65 14.07
N ILE A 15 -20.20 7.32 14.98
CA ILE A 15 -19.86 6.86 16.33
C ILE A 15 -18.99 5.61 16.18
N CYS A 16 -17.70 5.73 16.52
CA CYS A 16 -16.78 4.61 16.47
C CYS A 16 -17.33 3.48 17.36
N PRO A 17 -17.43 2.23 16.87
CA PRO A 17 -17.77 1.11 17.72
C PRO A 17 -16.73 1.02 18.85
N SER A 18 -17.19 0.81 20.09
CA SER A 18 -16.32 0.68 21.25
C SER A 18 -15.29 -0.42 21.00
N ILE A 19 -14.01 -0.05 20.99
CA ILE A 19 -12.90 -0.98 20.82
C ILE A 19 -13.03 -2.02 21.95
N PRO A 20 -13.14 -3.32 21.63
CA PRO A 20 -13.32 -4.34 22.65
C PRO A 20 -12.08 -4.34 23.55
N SER A 21 -12.28 -3.90 24.78
CA SER A 21 -11.34 -4.08 25.87
C SER A 21 -11.21 -5.57 26.13
N GLY A 22 -9.98 -6.12 26.05
CA GLY A 22 -9.74 -7.49 26.52
C GLY A 22 -10.17 -7.65 27.99
N GLU A 23 -10.38 -8.89 28.45
CA GLU A 23 -11.06 -9.22 29.72
C GLU A 23 -10.52 -8.54 31.01
N GLN A 24 -9.39 -7.83 30.95
CA GLN A 24 -8.79 -7.08 32.07
C GLN A 24 -8.37 -5.64 31.74
N THR A 25 -8.81 -5.07 30.63
CA THR A 25 -8.47 -3.69 30.25
C THR A 25 -9.71 -2.80 30.30
N VAL A 26 -9.60 -1.56 30.79
CA VAL A 26 -10.70 -0.58 30.78
C VAL A 26 -10.20 0.65 30.04
N TRP A 27 -10.86 0.99 28.93
CA TRP A 27 -10.61 2.26 28.24
C TRP A 27 -11.23 3.40 29.05
N ALA A 28 -10.44 4.44 29.33
CA ALA A 28 -10.91 5.67 29.95
C ALA A 28 -10.70 6.84 28.99
N ASP A 29 -11.67 7.75 28.94
CA ASP A 29 -11.56 8.96 28.13
C ASP A 29 -10.55 9.94 28.75
N ALA A 30 -9.53 10.31 27.96
CA ALA A 30 -8.49 11.26 28.35
C ALA A 30 -8.63 12.62 27.65
N SER A 31 -9.68 12.84 26.85
CA SER A 31 -9.85 14.03 26.00
C SER A 31 -9.79 15.33 26.80
N SER A 32 -10.46 15.38 27.95
CA SER A 32 -10.48 16.56 28.82
C SER A 32 -9.10 16.90 29.39
N VAL A 33 -8.32 15.90 29.80
CA VAL A 33 -6.96 16.08 30.33
C VAL A 33 -6.04 16.60 29.25
N LEU A 34 -6.12 16.03 28.04
CA LEU A 34 -5.33 16.47 26.90
C LEU A 34 -5.66 17.91 26.50
N GLN A 35 -6.94 18.28 26.50
CA GLN A 35 -7.37 19.63 26.15
C GLN A 35 -6.89 20.67 27.17
N LEU A 36 -6.97 20.36 28.48
CA LEU A 36 -6.43 21.22 29.53
C LEU A 36 -4.91 21.39 29.38
N ALA A 37 -4.17 20.32 29.16
CA ALA A 37 -2.73 20.38 28.94
C ALA A 37 -2.39 21.26 27.72
N CYS A 38 -3.12 21.11 26.61
CA CYS A 38 -2.92 21.93 25.41
C CYS A 38 -3.14 23.43 25.65
N ASN A 39 -4.11 23.80 26.48
CA ASN A 39 -4.38 25.20 26.82
C ASN A 39 -3.30 25.85 27.68
N ASP A 40 -2.54 25.04 28.43
CA ASP A 40 -1.44 25.52 29.28
C ASP A 40 -0.11 25.67 28.50
N LEU A 41 0.02 25.06 27.31
CA LEU A 41 1.20 25.22 26.45
C LEU A 41 1.25 26.62 25.83
N ARG A 42 2.46 27.18 25.74
CA ARG A 42 2.74 28.43 25.01
C ARG A 42 3.16 28.14 23.58
N ASP A 43 3.07 29.15 22.73
CA ASP A 43 3.56 29.08 21.35
C ASP A 43 5.04 28.65 21.31
N GLY A 44 5.31 27.57 20.57
CA GLY A 44 6.65 27.00 20.43
C GLY A 44 7.04 25.95 21.47
N GLU A 45 6.17 25.65 22.45
CA GLU A 45 6.36 24.55 23.38
C GLU A 45 5.84 23.23 22.79
N LEU A 46 6.48 22.11 23.15
CA LEU A 46 6.11 20.77 22.71
C LEU A 46 6.32 19.78 23.85
N ILE A 47 5.27 19.05 24.23
CA ILE A 47 5.39 17.91 25.14
C ILE A 47 5.79 16.68 24.32
N HIS A 48 6.93 16.08 24.65
CA HIS A 48 7.42 14.88 24.00
C HIS A 48 8.18 13.98 24.98
N ALA A 49 8.36 12.71 24.64
CA ALA A 49 9.18 11.79 25.42
C ALA A 49 10.67 12.17 25.33
N GLU A 50 11.47 11.79 26.32
CA GLU A 50 12.91 12.13 26.38
C GLU A 50 13.70 11.68 25.14
N ASN A 51 13.25 10.62 24.47
CA ASN A 51 13.88 10.05 23.27
C ASN A 51 13.24 10.52 21.95
N PHE A 52 12.37 11.52 21.99
CA PHE A 52 11.71 12.04 20.78
C PHE A 52 12.69 12.88 19.94
N ASN A 53 12.67 12.66 18.63
CA ASN A 53 13.51 13.38 17.68
C ASN A 53 12.63 14.04 16.61
N LEU A 54 12.70 15.37 16.49
CA LEU A 54 11.95 16.13 15.49
C LEU A 54 12.28 15.68 14.05
N PHE A 55 13.52 15.28 13.79
CA PHE A 55 13.89 14.76 12.47
C PHE A 55 13.16 13.45 12.14
N ALA A 56 12.93 12.59 13.14
CA ALA A 56 12.12 11.38 12.96
C ALA A 56 10.65 11.73 12.72
N ALA A 57 10.14 12.73 13.44
CA ALA A 57 8.76 13.22 13.28
C ALA A 57 8.46 13.76 11.87
N MET A 58 9.46 14.28 11.14
CA MET A 58 9.29 14.71 9.74
C MET A 58 8.91 13.57 8.79
N SER A 59 9.11 12.32 9.19
CA SER A 59 8.70 11.14 8.41
C SER A 59 7.36 10.55 8.85
N ALA A 60 6.73 11.13 9.88
CA ALA A 60 5.44 10.67 10.37
C ALA A 60 4.34 10.90 9.32
N LEU A 61 3.42 9.94 9.22
CA LEU A 61 2.25 10.05 8.36
C LEU A 61 1.19 10.90 9.04
N GLU A 62 0.66 11.89 8.33
CA GLU A 62 -0.42 12.75 8.80
C GLU A 62 -1.77 12.17 8.36
N ILE A 63 -2.60 11.79 9.33
CA ILE A 63 -3.94 11.22 9.08
C ILE A 63 -4.84 12.35 8.58
N MET A 64 -5.73 12.04 7.64
CA MET A 64 -6.64 12.98 6.96
C MET A 64 -5.97 13.99 6.01
N ASP A 65 -4.66 13.90 5.77
CA ASP A 65 -4.01 14.69 4.73
C ASP A 65 -4.14 14.01 3.35
N PRO A 66 -4.61 14.71 2.30
CA PRO A 66 -4.82 14.14 0.97
C PRO A 66 -3.60 13.54 0.28
N LYS A 67 -2.39 13.93 0.67
CA LYS A 67 -1.13 13.49 0.06
C LYS A 67 -0.42 12.44 0.90
N MET A 68 -0.56 12.51 2.23
CA MET A 68 0.13 11.64 3.17
C MET A 68 -0.73 10.47 3.63
N ASP A 69 -2.05 10.63 3.70
CA ASP A 69 -2.97 9.59 4.13
C ASP A 69 -3.59 8.85 2.94
N SER A 70 -3.05 7.67 2.63
CA SER A 70 -3.71 6.78 1.68
C SER A 70 -5.17 6.53 2.12
N GLY A 71 -5.44 6.26 3.40
CA GLY A 71 -6.78 5.94 3.91
C GLY A 71 -7.87 6.99 3.66
N MET A 72 -7.50 8.21 3.26
CA MET A 72 -8.44 9.28 2.91
C MET A 72 -9.21 9.03 1.59
N VAL A 73 -8.67 8.20 0.68
CA VAL A 73 -9.38 7.83 -0.56
C VAL A 73 -10.60 6.98 -0.23
N ARG A 74 -11.80 7.46 -0.59
CA ARG A 74 -13.08 6.85 -0.20
C ARG A 74 -13.38 5.48 -0.81
N THR A 75 -12.61 5.04 -1.79
CA THR A 75 -12.86 3.78 -2.51
C THR A 75 -11.59 2.97 -2.55
N TYR A 76 -11.42 2.14 -1.53
CA TYR A 76 -10.47 1.05 -1.53
C TYR A 76 -11.18 -0.19 -1.98
N TYR A 77 -10.75 -0.74 -3.12
CA TYR A 77 -11.07 -2.11 -3.45
C TYR A 77 -9.98 -2.98 -2.87
N SER A 78 -10.35 -3.93 -2.04
CA SER A 78 -9.45 -5.05 -1.75
C SER A 78 -9.10 -5.78 -3.05
N VAL A 79 -8.00 -6.53 -3.05
CA VAL A 79 -7.60 -7.35 -4.21
C VAL A 79 -8.76 -8.26 -4.63
N ASP A 80 -9.49 -8.81 -3.67
CA ASP A 80 -10.58 -9.75 -3.93
C ASP A 80 -11.82 -9.01 -4.49
N GLU A 81 -12.19 -7.85 -3.94
CA GLU A 81 -13.26 -7.01 -4.49
C GLU A 81 -12.94 -6.54 -5.92
N ALA A 82 -11.72 -6.08 -6.19
CA ALA A 82 -11.31 -5.66 -7.53
C ALA A 82 -11.44 -6.80 -8.55
N ILE A 83 -11.14 -8.03 -8.13
CA ILE A 83 -11.32 -9.23 -8.95
C ILE A 83 -12.80 -9.50 -9.19
N GLU A 84 -13.66 -9.38 -8.17
CA GLU A 84 -15.11 -9.52 -8.31
C GLU A 84 -15.72 -8.49 -9.27
N TYR A 85 -15.22 -7.24 -9.24
CA TYR A 85 -15.57 -6.20 -10.21
C TYR A 85 -14.99 -6.41 -11.62
N GLY A 86 -14.23 -7.49 -11.83
CA GLY A 86 -13.74 -7.87 -13.16
C GLY A 86 -12.44 -7.20 -13.58
N ALA A 87 -11.66 -6.64 -12.65
CA ALA A 87 -10.37 -6.01 -12.98
C ALA A 87 -9.31 -7.01 -13.52
N ALA A 88 -9.46 -8.31 -13.21
CA ALA A 88 -8.58 -9.38 -13.69
C ALA A 88 -9.41 -10.63 -14.09
N PRO A 89 -10.07 -10.61 -15.25
CA PRO A 89 -10.91 -11.72 -15.69
C PRO A 89 -10.07 -12.96 -16.04
N ILE A 90 -10.62 -14.14 -15.74
CA ILE A 90 -10.08 -15.44 -16.15
C ILE A 90 -11.27 -16.35 -16.51
N PRO A 91 -11.31 -16.97 -17.72
CA PRO A 91 -10.37 -16.79 -18.83
C PRO A 91 -10.37 -15.36 -19.39
N LEU A 92 -9.27 -14.92 -20.00
CA LEU A 92 -9.13 -13.55 -20.54
C LEU A 92 -10.06 -13.32 -21.72
N SER A 93 -10.28 -14.35 -22.53
CA SER A 93 -11.30 -14.41 -23.58
C SER A 93 -11.68 -15.87 -23.86
N PHE A 94 -12.91 -16.09 -24.35
CA PHE A 94 -13.33 -17.39 -24.87
C PHE A 94 -12.83 -17.65 -26.30
N ASP A 95 -12.45 -16.59 -27.03
CA ASP A 95 -11.79 -16.69 -28.32
C ASP A 95 -10.27 -16.85 -28.12
N LYS A 96 -9.73 -17.96 -28.60
CA LYS A 96 -8.30 -18.30 -28.48
C LYS A 96 -7.38 -17.25 -29.08
N THR A 97 -7.78 -16.58 -30.15
CA THR A 97 -6.95 -15.57 -30.81
C THR A 97 -6.85 -14.31 -29.97
N VAL A 98 -7.99 -13.87 -29.43
CA VAL A 98 -8.08 -12.72 -28.52
C VAL A 98 -7.42 -13.03 -27.18
N ASP A 99 -7.56 -14.26 -26.67
CA ASP A 99 -6.91 -14.70 -25.42
C ASP A 99 -5.39 -14.55 -25.51
N VAL A 100 -4.77 -15.04 -26.60
CA VAL A 100 -3.32 -14.89 -26.82
C VAL A 100 -2.91 -13.42 -26.92
N GLN A 101 -3.68 -12.59 -27.62
CA GLN A 101 -3.41 -11.14 -27.69
C GLN A 101 -3.42 -10.50 -26.29
N ARG A 102 -4.43 -10.80 -25.48
CA ARG A 102 -4.54 -10.27 -24.11
C ARG A 102 -3.40 -10.72 -23.22
N VAL A 103 -2.94 -11.96 -23.38
CA VAL A 103 -1.75 -12.45 -22.66
C VAL A 103 -0.51 -11.64 -23.04
N ILE A 104 -0.30 -11.40 -24.34
CA ILE A 104 0.83 -10.60 -24.83
C ILE A 104 0.74 -9.16 -24.31
N ASP A 105 -0.44 -8.54 -24.34
CA ASP A 105 -0.67 -7.19 -23.81
C ASP A 105 -0.29 -7.10 -22.32
N ILE A 106 -0.68 -8.10 -21.53
CA ILE A 106 -0.33 -8.17 -20.10
C ILE A 106 1.19 -8.34 -19.93
N MET A 107 1.83 -9.21 -20.72
CA MET A 107 3.28 -9.43 -20.66
C MET A 107 4.06 -8.17 -21.00
N ASP A 108 3.66 -7.45 -22.05
CA ASP A 108 4.30 -6.20 -22.50
C ASP A 108 4.14 -5.09 -21.44
N HIS A 109 2.94 -4.95 -20.88
CA HIS A 109 2.71 -3.99 -19.80
C HIS A 109 3.57 -4.29 -18.56
N LEU A 110 3.68 -5.57 -18.17
CA LEU A 110 4.53 -5.98 -17.06
C LEU A 110 6.02 -5.69 -17.31
N LEU A 111 6.48 -5.88 -18.55
CA LEU A 111 7.85 -5.55 -18.93
C LEU A 111 8.11 -4.04 -18.86
N ALA A 112 7.15 -3.22 -19.29
CA ALA A 112 7.23 -1.77 -19.16
C ALA A 112 7.25 -1.32 -17.68
N CYS A 113 6.47 -1.97 -16.83
CA CYS A 113 6.47 -1.75 -15.38
C CYS A 113 7.83 -2.10 -14.75
N GLU A 114 8.43 -3.23 -15.13
CA GLU A 114 9.76 -3.63 -14.69
C GLU A 114 10.83 -2.61 -15.12
N ALA A 115 10.80 -2.16 -16.37
CA ALA A 115 11.71 -1.12 -16.85
C ALA A 115 11.54 0.22 -16.11
N THR A 116 10.30 0.55 -15.72
CA THR A 116 9.99 1.76 -14.94
C THR A 116 10.49 1.64 -13.50
N TRP A 117 10.35 0.45 -12.91
CA TRP A 117 10.93 0.14 -11.60
C TRP A 117 12.44 0.34 -11.58
N HIS A 118 13.16 -0.18 -12.59
CA HIS A 118 14.61 -0.01 -12.71
C HIS A 118 15.04 1.47 -12.85
N LYS A 119 14.14 2.39 -13.18
CA LYS A 119 14.41 3.85 -13.22
C LYS A 119 14.23 4.56 -11.86
N GLY A 120 13.91 3.83 -10.79
CA GLY A 120 13.78 4.36 -9.43
C GLY A 120 12.33 4.56 -8.97
N CYS A 121 11.34 4.09 -9.72
CA CYS A 121 9.95 4.06 -9.24
C CYS A 121 9.75 2.93 -8.21
N SER A 122 8.71 3.03 -7.37
CA SER A 122 8.40 1.99 -6.38
C SER A 122 7.95 0.68 -7.03
N LEU A 123 8.46 -0.45 -6.54
CA LEU A 123 8.06 -1.78 -7.01
C LEU A 123 6.57 -2.07 -6.73
N ALA A 124 6.06 -1.60 -5.59
CA ALA A 124 4.65 -1.74 -5.21
C ALA A 124 3.72 -0.98 -6.16
N GLN A 125 4.16 0.15 -6.69
CA GLN A 125 3.37 1.01 -7.59
C GLN A 125 3.53 0.66 -9.08
N THR A 126 4.52 -0.17 -9.43
CA THR A 126 4.83 -0.55 -10.82
C THR A 126 4.46 -2.01 -11.06
N VAL A 127 5.37 -2.95 -10.83
CA VAL A 127 5.19 -4.37 -11.14
C VAL A 127 4.05 -5.00 -10.33
N PHE A 128 3.97 -4.70 -9.02
CA PHE A 128 2.91 -5.22 -8.15
C PHE A 128 1.57 -4.46 -8.24
N SER A 129 1.42 -3.53 -9.19
CA SER A 129 0.11 -2.99 -9.56
C SER A 129 -0.76 -4.04 -10.29
N CYS A 130 -0.14 -5.05 -10.88
CA CYS A 130 -0.83 -6.09 -11.64
C CYS A 130 -1.41 -7.17 -10.71
N LEU A 131 -2.75 -7.32 -10.74
CA LEU A 131 -3.49 -8.32 -9.96
C LEU A 131 -3.06 -9.76 -10.25
N TYR A 132 -2.64 -10.07 -11.48
CA TYR A 132 -2.16 -11.41 -11.84
C TYR A 132 -0.85 -11.79 -11.14
N LEU A 133 -0.01 -10.81 -10.83
CA LEU A 133 1.20 -11.02 -10.02
C LEU A 133 0.88 -11.11 -8.53
N LEU A 134 -0.13 -10.36 -8.06
CA LEU A 134 -0.61 -10.42 -6.69
C LEU A 134 -1.21 -11.79 -6.37
N ARG A 135 -2.09 -12.34 -7.22
CA ARG A 135 -2.75 -13.63 -7.01
C ARG A 135 -2.29 -14.68 -8.04
N PRO A 136 -1.12 -15.33 -7.85
CA PRO A 136 -0.56 -16.26 -8.83
C PRO A 136 -1.43 -17.50 -9.04
N ASP A 137 -2.15 -17.95 -8.00
CA ASP A 137 -3.04 -19.13 -8.05
C ASP A 137 -4.13 -19.00 -9.12
N ARG A 138 -4.57 -17.77 -9.39
CA ARG A 138 -5.58 -17.46 -10.39
C ARG A 138 -5.12 -17.80 -11.80
N THR A 139 -3.84 -17.58 -12.08
CA THR A 139 -3.26 -17.83 -13.41
C THR A 139 -2.97 -19.31 -13.67
N SER A 140 -3.14 -20.21 -12.69
CA SER A 140 -2.79 -21.64 -12.81
C SER A 140 -3.45 -22.36 -14.00
N SER A 141 -4.64 -21.93 -14.42
CA SER A 141 -5.34 -22.45 -15.59
C SER A 141 -4.74 -22.00 -16.93
N HIS A 142 -3.88 -20.97 -16.92
CA HIS A 142 -3.25 -20.39 -18.11
C HIS A 142 -1.73 -20.54 -18.03
N ALA A 143 -1.20 -21.63 -18.59
CA ALA A 143 0.20 -22.03 -18.42
C ALA A 143 1.22 -20.95 -18.85
N LEU A 144 0.94 -20.21 -19.93
CA LEU A 144 1.84 -19.18 -20.44
C LEU A 144 1.90 -17.96 -19.51
N LEU A 145 0.73 -17.43 -19.15
CA LEU A 145 0.67 -16.29 -18.22
C LEU A 145 1.21 -16.68 -16.84
N HIS A 146 0.89 -17.87 -16.36
CA HIS A 146 1.36 -18.37 -15.07
C HIS A 146 2.89 -18.48 -15.01
N SER A 147 3.49 -19.11 -16.01
CA SER A 147 4.96 -19.24 -16.07
C SER A 147 5.64 -17.88 -16.15
N TYR A 148 5.11 -16.95 -16.94
CA TYR A 148 5.63 -15.59 -17.03
C TYR A 148 5.54 -14.85 -15.69
N CYS A 149 4.37 -14.86 -15.02
CA CYS A 149 4.20 -14.24 -13.71
C CYS A 149 5.18 -14.82 -12.67
N ARG A 150 5.43 -16.13 -12.70
CA ARG A 150 6.40 -16.77 -11.81
C ARG A 150 7.83 -16.30 -12.08
N VAL A 151 8.24 -16.22 -13.35
CA VAL A 151 9.57 -15.73 -13.72
C VAL A 151 9.74 -14.26 -13.34
N MET A 152 8.72 -13.43 -13.57
CA MET A 152 8.74 -12.01 -13.19
C MET A 152 8.90 -11.84 -11.68
N ARG A 153 8.14 -12.58 -10.85
CA ARG A 153 8.30 -12.57 -9.39
C ARG A 153 9.70 -13.03 -8.96
N ALA A 154 10.22 -14.09 -9.58
CA ALA A 154 11.55 -14.59 -9.27
C ALA A 154 12.64 -13.57 -9.63
N THR A 155 12.49 -12.88 -10.76
CA THR A 155 13.42 -11.83 -11.22
C THR A 155 13.40 -10.64 -10.27
N CYS A 156 12.22 -10.13 -9.91
CA CYS A 156 12.08 -9.07 -8.93
C CYS A 156 12.72 -9.45 -7.58
N ASN A 157 12.49 -10.68 -7.10
CA ASN A 157 13.08 -11.18 -5.87
C ASN A 157 14.61 -11.26 -5.96
N ALA A 158 15.16 -11.80 -7.06
CA ALA A 158 16.59 -11.86 -7.26
C ALA A 158 17.24 -10.48 -7.23
N VAL A 159 16.66 -9.49 -7.92
CA VAL A 159 17.14 -8.10 -7.90
C VAL A 159 17.05 -7.53 -6.48
N VAL A 160 15.93 -7.68 -5.78
CA VAL A 160 15.74 -7.23 -4.38
C VAL A 160 16.80 -7.83 -3.45
N CYS A 161 17.05 -9.14 -3.55
CA CYS A 161 18.08 -9.83 -2.76
C CYS A 161 19.48 -9.29 -3.06
N THR A 162 19.84 -9.21 -4.35
CA THR A 162 21.18 -8.73 -4.75
C THR A 162 21.46 -7.30 -4.29
N VAL A 163 20.48 -6.39 -4.41
CA VAL A 163 20.66 -5.00 -3.94
C VAL A 163 20.81 -4.96 -2.42
N SER A 164 20.02 -5.76 -1.71
CA SER A 164 20.08 -5.85 -0.24
C SER A 164 21.42 -6.38 0.26
N ASP A 165 21.99 -7.37 -0.44
CA ASP A 165 23.31 -7.92 -0.14
C ASP A 165 24.43 -6.89 -0.36
N THR A 166 24.27 -5.98 -1.33
CA THR A 166 25.28 -4.97 -1.67
C THR A 166 25.33 -3.74 -0.73
N ARG A 167 24.40 -3.62 0.25
CA ARG A 167 24.34 -2.49 1.23
C ARG A 167 24.55 -1.11 0.60
N THR A 168 23.98 -0.85 -0.58
CA THR A 168 23.96 0.50 -1.14
C THR A 168 23.06 1.37 -0.26
N ASN A 169 23.65 2.18 0.63
CA ASN A 169 22.96 3.04 1.60
C ASN A 169 22.29 4.27 0.97
N GLU A 170 21.82 4.20 -0.28
CA GLU A 170 21.10 5.31 -0.88
C GLU A 170 19.61 5.18 -0.59
N VAL A 171 19.04 6.25 -0.03
CA VAL A 171 17.60 6.42 0.27
C VAL A 171 16.72 6.15 -0.97
N SER A 172 17.28 6.31 -2.17
CA SER A 172 16.67 5.97 -3.46
C SER A 172 16.44 4.47 -3.64
N THR A 173 17.36 3.62 -3.16
CA THR A 173 17.26 2.15 -3.26
C THR A 173 16.42 1.54 -2.13
N THR A 174 16.38 2.16 -0.96
CA THR A 174 15.63 1.63 0.19
C THR A 174 14.13 1.87 0.09
N ALA A 175 13.67 2.97 -0.50
CA ALA A 175 12.24 3.17 -0.81
C ALA A 175 11.69 2.11 -1.79
N THR A 176 12.58 1.60 -2.65
CA THR A 176 12.29 0.51 -3.59
C THR A 176 12.20 -0.87 -2.90
N LEU A 177 12.80 -1.06 -1.72
CA LEU A 177 12.97 -2.36 -1.05
C LEU A 177 12.14 -2.51 0.24
N ILE A 178 11.93 -1.45 1.02
CA ILE A 178 11.35 -1.55 2.37
C ILE A 178 9.86 -1.92 2.35
N ASN A 179 9.10 -1.43 1.36
CA ASN A 179 7.71 -1.91 1.16
C ASN A 179 7.63 -3.30 0.54
N VAL A 180 8.74 -3.85 0.04
CA VAL A 180 8.80 -5.17 -0.58
C VAL A 180 9.19 -6.24 0.42
N TYR A 181 10.07 -5.97 1.40
CA TYR A 181 10.44 -6.98 2.39
C TYR A 181 9.27 -7.42 3.28
N HIS A 182 8.51 -6.48 3.85
CA HIS A 182 7.31 -6.82 4.64
C HIS A 182 6.22 -7.48 3.78
N PHE A 183 6.06 -7.01 2.54
CA PHE A 183 5.10 -7.56 1.59
C PHE A 183 5.49 -8.97 1.13
N VAL A 184 6.75 -9.22 0.77
CA VAL A 184 7.25 -10.54 0.34
C VAL A 184 7.37 -11.50 1.53
N SER A 185 7.74 -11.05 2.73
CA SER A 185 7.78 -11.91 3.92
C SER A 185 6.39 -12.41 4.32
N SER A 186 5.35 -11.56 4.23
CA SER A 186 3.98 -11.98 4.47
C SER A 186 3.46 -13.00 3.43
N TRP A 187 4.03 -13.04 2.22
CA TRP A 187 3.65 -13.98 1.16
C TRP A 187 4.52 -15.23 1.09
N ASN A 188 5.79 -15.19 1.52
CA ASN A 188 6.64 -16.37 1.64
C ASN A 188 6.10 -17.35 2.70
N ILE A 189 5.43 -16.86 3.75
CA ILE A 189 4.72 -17.69 4.73
C ILE A 189 3.58 -18.50 4.09
N VAL A 190 2.96 -17.99 3.02
CA VAL A 190 1.82 -18.66 2.33
C VAL A 190 2.29 -19.70 1.30
N LEU A 191 3.54 -19.67 0.84
CA LEU A 191 4.05 -20.61 -0.17
C LEU A 191 4.94 -21.73 0.39
N THR A 192 5.24 -21.72 1.69
CA THR A 192 5.95 -22.82 2.39
C THR A 192 5.09 -23.57 3.40
N SER A 193 3.75 -23.47 3.29
CA SER A 193 2.79 -24.23 4.12
C SER A 193 1.90 -25.11 3.26
#